data_AF-A0A923TH14-F1
#
_entry.id   AF-A0A923TH14-F1
#
_cell.length_a   1.000
_cell.length_b   1.000
_cell.length_c   1.000
_cell.angle_alpha   90.00
_cell.angle_beta   90.00
_cell.angle_gamma   90.00
#
_symmetry.space_group_name_H-M   'P 1'
#
loop_
_entity.id
_entity.type
_entity.pdbx_description
1 polymer ?
#
loop_
_entity_poly.entity_id
_entity_poly.type
_entity_poly.pdbx_seq_one_letter_code
_entity_poly.pdbx_strand_id
1 'polypeptide(L)'
;MHHLTSARSLLLNSSYEPMRIVSWQKALILWFQDKVEILEYHSVFARSSKNNFQLPSVLRLKTYVRPRGSGAVRFCRENVYIRDNYTCQYCGYQISPKHLTLDHVVPASKNGKKNWTNVVSACRQCNQRKANRTPATANMPLLSDPKMPSWLPTRELEIQMEMEKAPPSWLEYLRFKAG
;
A
#
# COMPACT_ATOMS: atom_id res chain seq x y z
N MET A 1 -30.78 6.38 -12.90
CA MET A 1 -29.70 6.32 -13.92
C MET A 1 -28.33 6.74 -13.37
N HIS A 2 -28.11 6.68 -12.06
CA HIS A 2 -26.77 6.65 -11.47
C HIS A 2 -26.28 5.18 -11.50
N HIS A 3 -24.97 4.93 -11.38
CA HIS A 3 -24.33 3.65 -10.93
C HIS A 3 -23.40 2.87 -11.89
N LEU A 4 -23.40 3.06 -13.21
CA LEU A 4 -22.38 2.39 -14.05
C LEU A 4 -21.06 3.17 -14.09
N THR A 5 -21.10 4.50 -14.20
CA THR A 5 -19.89 5.32 -14.35
C THR A 5 -18.97 5.33 -13.13
N SER A 6 -19.50 5.05 -11.93
CA SER A 6 -18.73 4.97 -10.69
C SER A 6 -18.21 3.57 -10.37
N ALA A 7 -18.57 2.53 -11.13
CA ALA A 7 -18.13 1.17 -10.81
C ALA A 7 -16.60 1.04 -11.04
N ARG A 8 -15.90 0.66 -9.97
CA ARG A 8 -14.45 0.47 -9.96
C ARG A 8 -14.12 -1.00 -9.69
N SER A 9 -12.93 -1.43 -10.09
CA SER A 9 -12.45 -2.79 -9.83
C SER A 9 -11.06 -2.75 -9.20
N LEU A 10 -10.83 -3.55 -8.18
CA LEU A 10 -9.52 -3.75 -7.58
C LEU A 10 -8.73 -4.73 -8.44
N LEU A 11 -7.59 -4.29 -8.96
CA LEU A 11 -6.67 -5.15 -9.71
C LEU A 11 -5.57 -5.64 -8.78
N LEU A 12 -5.47 -6.95 -8.64
CA LEU A 12 -4.44 -7.65 -7.90
C LEU A 12 -3.37 -8.20 -8.84
N ASN A 13 -2.16 -8.34 -8.33
CA ASN A 13 -1.12 -9.13 -8.97
C ASN A 13 -1.42 -10.62 -8.82
N SER A 14 -0.69 -11.49 -9.52
CA SER A 14 -0.93 -12.94 -9.46
C SER A 14 -0.76 -13.53 -8.05
N SER A 15 0.04 -12.89 -7.20
CA SER A 15 0.26 -13.28 -5.80
C SER A 15 -0.65 -12.53 -4.82
N TYR A 16 -1.76 -11.97 -5.30
CA TYR A 16 -2.80 -11.26 -4.53
C TYR A 16 -2.42 -9.89 -3.96
N GLU A 17 -1.23 -9.35 -4.28
CA GLU A 17 -0.90 -7.99 -3.88
C GLU A 17 -1.80 -6.97 -4.60
N PRO A 18 -2.47 -6.06 -3.87
CA PRO A 18 -3.22 -4.98 -4.49
C PRO A 18 -2.34 -4.13 -5.40
N MET A 19 -2.68 -3.95 -6.67
CA MET A 19 -1.86 -3.14 -7.57
C MET A 19 -2.40 -1.73 -7.74
N ARG A 20 -3.69 -1.62 -8.08
CA ARG A 20 -4.37 -0.35 -8.35
C ARG A 20 -5.88 -0.56 -8.42
N ILE A 21 -6.62 0.54 -8.42
CA ILE A 21 -8.02 0.54 -8.83
C ILE A 21 -8.11 0.89 -10.32
N VAL A 22 -8.95 0.16 -11.06
CA VAL A 22 -9.25 0.42 -12.47
C VAL A 22 -10.73 0.71 -12.65
N SER A 23 -11.11 1.32 -13.77
CA SER A 23 -12.52 1.43 -14.13
C SER A 23 -13.09 0.08 -14.56
N TRP A 24 -14.40 -0.11 -14.41
CA TRP A 24 -15.07 -1.35 -14.85
C TRP A 24 -14.89 -1.63 -16.34
N GLN A 25 -14.77 -0.61 -17.21
CA GLN A 25 -14.53 -0.83 -18.64
C GLN A 25 -13.15 -1.47 -18.85
N LYS A 26 -12.14 -0.96 -18.14
CA LYS A 26 -10.78 -1.51 -18.21
C LYS A 26 -10.72 -2.93 -17.64
N ALA A 27 -11.50 -3.21 -16.59
CA ALA A 27 -11.68 -4.56 -16.07
C ALA A 27 -12.16 -5.54 -17.13
N LEU A 28 -13.23 -5.19 -17.85
CA LEU A 28 -13.77 -6.02 -18.93
C LEU A 28 -12.76 -6.17 -20.08
N ILE A 29 -12.04 -5.11 -20.46
CA ILE A 29 -10.99 -5.20 -21.48
C ILE A 29 -9.90 -6.20 -21.08
N LEU A 30 -9.43 -6.16 -19.83
CA LEU A 30 -8.42 -7.09 -19.35
C LEU A 30 -8.94 -8.53 -19.32
N TRP A 31 -10.21 -8.72 -18.95
CA TRP A 31 -10.84 -10.04 -18.91
C TRP A 31 -11.04 -10.62 -20.31
N PHE A 32 -11.55 -9.83 -21.27
CA PHE A 32 -11.69 -10.27 -22.66
C PHE A 32 -10.35 -10.54 -23.36
N GLN A 33 -9.27 -9.91 -22.90
CA GLN A 33 -7.90 -10.22 -23.34
C GLN A 33 -7.30 -11.45 -22.65
N ASP A 34 -8.06 -12.16 -21.82
CA ASP A 34 -7.64 -13.32 -21.03
C ASP A 34 -6.45 -13.04 -20.07
N LYS A 35 -6.21 -11.77 -19.71
CA LYS A 35 -5.07 -11.38 -18.85
C LYS A 35 -5.35 -11.51 -17.36
N VAL A 36 -6.62 -11.54 -17.00
CA VAL A 36 -7.08 -11.56 -15.61
C VAL A 36 -8.15 -12.64 -15.45
N GLU A 37 -8.24 -13.17 -14.25
CA GLU A 37 -9.43 -13.85 -13.76
C GLU A 37 -10.23 -12.93 -12.86
N ILE A 38 -11.54 -13.15 -12.79
CA ILE A 38 -12.45 -12.40 -11.92
C ILE A 38 -12.62 -13.20 -10.63
N LEU A 39 -12.30 -12.58 -9.50
CA LEU A 39 -12.48 -13.17 -8.18
C LEU A 39 -13.84 -12.79 -7.58
N GLU A 40 -14.29 -11.56 -7.83
CA GLU A 40 -15.52 -11.01 -7.26
C GLU A 40 -16.26 -10.20 -8.30
N TYR A 41 -17.58 -10.16 -8.20
CA TYR A 41 -18.46 -9.37 -9.07
C TYR A 41 -19.22 -8.31 -8.27
N HIS A 42 -19.56 -7.21 -8.95
CA HIS A 42 -20.56 -6.28 -8.44
C HIS A 42 -21.97 -6.83 -8.67
N SER A 43 -22.96 -6.28 -7.97
CA SER A 43 -24.38 -6.56 -8.22
C SER A 43 -24.92 -5.86 -9.48
N VAL A 44 -24.12 -5.01 -10.12
CA VAL A 44 -24.50 -4.25 -11.33
C VAL A 44 -24.03 -4.93 -12.62
N PHE A 45 -24.80 -4.72 -13.69
CA PHE A 45 -24.58 -5.33 -15.00
C PHE A 45 -24.41 -4.26 -16.08
N ALA A 46 -23.42 -4.43 -16.96
CA ALA A 46 -23.35 -3.70 -18.22
C ALA A 46 -24.16 -4.42 -19.29
N ARG A 47 -24.94 -3.66 -20.06
CA ARG A 47 -25.78 -4.19 -21.14
C ARG A 47 -25.18 -3.85 -22.51
N SER A 48 -25.15 -4.85 -23.37
CA SER A 48 -24.93 -4.76 -24.81
C SER A 48 -26.27 -4.97 -25.52
N SER A 49 -26.32 -4.69 -26.83
CA SER A 49 -27.48 -5.00 -27.66
C SER A 49 -27.84 -6.49 -27.68
N LYS A 50 -26.88 -7.38 -27.38
CA LYS A 50 -27.07 -8.83 -27.41
C LYS A 50 -26.86 -9.55 -26.08
N ASN A 51 -26.13 -8.95 -25.13
CA ASN A 51 -25.62 -9.64 -23.94
C ASN A 51 -25.67 -8.75 -22.70
N ASN A 52 -25.72 -9.37 -21.52
CA ASN A 52 -25.57 -8.70 -20.24
C ASN A 52 -24.31 -9.25 -19.55
N PHE A 53 -23.45 -8.35 -19.08
CA PHE A 53 -22.19 -8.69 -18.42
C PHE A 53 -22.22 -8.19 -16.98
N GLN A 54 -22.10 -9.11 -16.02
CA GLN A 54 -21.92 -8.72 -14.62
C GLN A 54 -20.57 -8.03 -14.47
N LEU A 55 -20.55 -6.89 -13.78
CA LEU A 55 -19.32 -6.10 -13.71
C LEU A 55 -18.30 -6.71 -12.73
N PRO A 56 -17.02 -6.84 -13.12
CA PRO A 56 -15.99 -7.34 -12.22
C PRO A 56 -15.70 -6.35 -11.08
N SER A 57 -15.59 -6.87 -9.86
CA SER A 57 -15.25 -6.10 -8.65
C SER A 57 -13.81 -6.31 -8.22
N VAL A 58 -13.32 -7.55 -8.24
CA VAL A 58 -11.93 -7.87 -7.93
C VAL A 58 -11.36 -8.76 -9.04
N LEU A 59 -10.18 -8.40 -9.52
CA LEU A 59 -9.50 -9.07 -10.63
C LEU A 59 -8.11 -9.50 -10.18
N ARG A 60 -7.65 -10.67 -10.63
CA ARG A 60 -6.27 -11.12 -10.43
C ARG A 60 -5.58 -11.32 -11.77
N LEU A 61 -4.38 -10.75 -11.93
CA LEU A 61 -3.55 -11.04 -13.10
C LEU A 61 -3.15 -12.51 -13.12
N LYS A 62 -3.29 -13.17 -14.28
CA LYS A 62 -2.86 -14.57 -14.44
C LYS A 62 -1.34 -14.73 -14.38
N THR A 63 -0.61 -13.71 -14.82
CA THR A 63 0.85 -13.68 -14.83
C THR A 63 1.37 -12.68 -13.82
N TYR A 64 2.39 -13.06 -13.06
CA TYR A 64 3.06 -12.13 -12.15
C TYR A 64 3.66 -10.97 -12.91
N VAL A 65 3.15 -9.77 -12.65
CA VAL A 65 3.75 -8.55 -13.13
C VAL A 65 4.59 -8.02 -12.00
N ARG A 66 5.92 -8.15 -12.14
CA ARG A 66 6.84 -7.28 -11.39
C ARG A 66 6.36 -5.87 -11.66
N PRO A 67 5.99 -5.07 -10.64
CA PRO A 67 5.65 -3.68 -10.84
C PRO A 67 6.74 -3.06 -11.72
N ARG A 68 6.43 -2.77 -12.99
CA ARG A 68 7.45 -2.37 -13.97
C ARG A 68 8.08 -1.10 -13.43
N GLY A 69 9.38 -1.16 -13.14
CA GLY A 69 10.06 -0.14 -12.36
C GLY A 69 10.10 1.23 -13.04
N SER A 70 9.91 2.27 -12.24
CA SER A 70 10.63 3.54 -12.37
C SER A 70 10.67 4.19 -10.99
N GLY A 71 11.65 3.77 -10.20
CA GLY A 71 11.92 4.20 -8.84
C GLY A 71 11.59 3.09 -7.85
N ALA A 72 12.59 2.66 -7.08
CA ALA A 72 12.39 2.17 -5.71
C ALA A 72 11.15 2.82 -5.08
N VAL A 73 10.32 2.04 -4.35
CA VAL A 73 9.18 2.58 -3.58
C VAL A 73 9.60 3.95 -3.05
N ARG A 74 8.92 5.01 -3.49
CA ARG A 74 9.46 6.36 -3.32
C ARG A 74 9.75 6.58 -1.85
N PHE A 75 10.96 7.00 -1.53
CA PHE A 75 11.26 7.38 -0.17
C PHE A 75 10.50 8.67 0.17
N CYS A 76 9.45 8.55 0.98
CA CYS A 76 8.71 9.67 1.54
C CYS A 76 8.18 9.30 2.92
N ARG A 77 7.74 10.30 3.69
CA ARG A 77 7.25 10.12 5.07
C ARG A 77 6.12 9.11 5.13
N GLU A 78 5.15 9.26 4.24
CA GLU A 78 3.97 8.41 4.16
C GLU A 78 4.37 6.96 3.92
N ASN A 79 5.26 6.70 2.97
CA ASN A 79 5.70 5.34 2.65
C ASN A 79 6.54 4.72 3.78
N VAL A 80 7.32 5.49 4.54
CA VAL A 80 7.99 4.97 5.75
C VAL A 80 6.97 4.59 6.82
N TYR A 81 5.90 5.37 6.96
CA TYR A 81 4.83 5.08 7.93
C TYR A 81 4.08 3.81 7.56
N ILE A 82 3.74 3.64 6.28
CA ILE A 82 3.09 2.43 5.77
C ILE A 82 4.02 1.22 5.95
N ARG A 83 5.32 1.34 5.58
CA ARG A 83 6.31 0.26 5.78
C ARG A 83 6.33 -0.21 7.24
N ASP A 84 6.32 0.74 8.17
CA ASP A 84 6.39 0.45 9.61
C ASP A 84 5.01 0.20 10.22
N ASN A 85 3.95 0.08 9.42
CA ASN A 85 2.56 -0.10 9.85
C ASN A 85 2.10 0.92 10.93
N TYR A 86 2.55 2.17 10.78
CA TYR A 86 2.32 3.25 11.74
C TYR A 86 2.83 2.95 13.17
N THR A 87 3.79 2.04 13.29
CA THR A 87 4.35 1.60 14.57
C THR A 87 5.69 2.26 14.84
N CYS A 88 5.87 2.77 16.07
CA CYS A 88 7.16 3.25 16.53
C CYS A 88 8.17 2.10 16.60
N GLN A 89 9.26 2.19 15.83
CA GLN A 89 10.28 1.15 15.74
C GLN A 89 11.14 0.98 17.00
N TYR A 90 10.92 1.82 18.03
CA TYR A 90 11.61 1.72 19.32
C TYR A 90 10.75 1.12 20.44
N CYS A 91 9.47 1.49 20.53
CA CYS A 91 8.59 1.06 21.63
C CYS A 91 7.45 0.13 21.20
N GLY A 92 7.22 -0.05 19.90
CA GLY A 92 6.22 -0.99 19.39
C GLY A 92 4.78 -0.48 19.43
N TYR A 93 4.52 0.69 20.00
CA TYR A 93 3.19 1.27 19.97
C TYR A 93 2.84 1.76 18.56
N GLN A 94 1.63 1.40 18.11
CA GLN A 94 1.01 1.96 16.92
C GLN A 94 0.52 3.37 17.24
N ILE A 95 0.96 4.37 16.47
CA ILE A 95 0.70 5.78 16.72
C ILE A 95 -0.01 6.37 15.53
N SER A 96 -0.96 7.28 15.77
CA SER A 96 -1.64 7.97 14.67
C SER A 96 -0.63 8.74 13.80
N PRO A 97 -0.86 8.85 12.48
CA PRO A 97 0.06 9.52 11.55
C PRO A 97 0.45 10.95 11.95
N LYS A 98 -0.46 11.64 12.67
CA LYS A 98 -0.27 13.01 13.17
C LYS A 98 0.78 13.10 14.28
N HIS A 99 0.97 12.03 15.07
CA HIS A 99 1.93 11.99 16.19
C HIS A 99 3.17 11.15 15.90
N LEU A 100 3.18 10.43 14.79
CA LEU A 100 4.36 9.73 14.29
C LEU A 100 5.37 10.74 13.71
N THR A 101 6.66 10.46 13.91
CA THR A 101 7.78 11.22 13.35
C THR A 101 8.73 10.28 12.61
N LEU A 102 9.60 10.84 11.77
CA LEU A 102 10.72 10.09 11.20
C LEU A 102 11.97 10.30 12.06
N ASP A 103 12.71 9.24 12.31
CA ASP A 103 14.01 9.29 12.97
C ASP A 103 15.10 8.64 12.10
N HIS A 104 16.31 9.19 12.17
CA HIS A 104 17.47 8.61 11.50
C HIS A 104 18.19 7.66 12.47
N VAL A 105 18.25 6.38 12.13
CA VAL A 105 18.93 5.33 12.91
C VAL A 105 20.37 5.73 13.24
N VAL A 106 21.15 6.08 12.21
CA VAL A 106 22.38 6.87 12.35
C VAL A 106 21.99 8.34 12.24
N PRO A 107 22.21 9.17 13.28
CA PRO A 107 21.87 10.59 13.26
C PRO A 107 22.53 11.35 12.10
N ALA A 108 21.86 12.39 11.61
CA ALA A 108 22.41 13.25 10.54
C ALA A 108 23.73 13.91 10.94
N SER A 109 23.92 14.26 12.22
CA SER A 109 25.19 14.76 12.78
C SER A 109 26.35 13.76 12.71
N LYS A 110 26.05 12.48 12.44
CA LYS A 110 27.02 11.40 12.21
C LYS A 110 26.98 10.90 10.77
N ASN A 111 26.62 11.77 9.82
CA ASN A 111 26.51 11.47 8.38
C ASN A 111 25.49 10.39 8.00
N GLY A 112 24.46 10.18 8.84
CA GLY A 112 23.37 9.29 8.51
C GLY A 112 22.53 9.80 7.33
N LYS A 113 22.40 8.97 6.29
CA LYS A 113 21.66 9.32 5.06
C LYS A 113 20.14 9.29 5.30
N LYS A 114 19.40 10.14 4.59
CA LYS A 114 17.94 10.13 4.61
C LYS A 114 17.40 9.17 3.52
N ASN A 115 17.38 7.88 3.82
CA ASN A 115 16.97 6.83 2.88
C ASN A 115 16.30 5.64 3.61
N TRP A 116 15.86 4.65 2.83
CA TRP A 116 15.17 3.46 3.32
C TRP A 116 15.94 2.63 4.35
N THR A 117 17.27 2.68 4.32
CA THR A 117 18.13 1.86 5.17
C THR A 117 18.59 2.57 6.44
N ASN A 118 18.10 3.78 6.68
CA ASN A 118 18.52 4.57 7.83
C ASN A 118 17.38 5.38 8.46
N VAL A 119 16.17 5.38 7.88
CA VAL A 119 15.02 6.12 8.44
C VAL A 119 13.92 5.17 8.86
N VAL A 120 13.37 5.42 10.05
CA VAL A 120 12.30 4.66 10.69
C VAL A 120 11.22 5.58 11.26
N SER A 121 10.04 5.02 11.49
CA SER A 121 8.95 5.64 12.24
C SER A 121 9.24 5.63 13.73
N ALA A 122 9.05 6.75 14.40
CA ALA A 122 9.24 6.90 15.84
C ALA A 122 8.18 7.80 16.46
N CYS A 123 7.69 7.47 17.65
CA CYS A 123 6.89 8.40 18.44
C CYS A 123 7.78 9.56 18.93
N ARG A 124 7.17 10.72 19.22
CA ARG A 124 7.91 11.92 19.66
C ARG A 124 8.79 11.66 20.88
N GLN A 125 8.28 10.92 21.87
CA GLN A 125 9.01 10.61 23.10
C GLN A 125 10.27 9.75 22.83
N CYS A 126 10.14 8.70 22.01
CA CYS A 126 11.29 7.86 21.66
C CYS A 126 12.30 8.62 20.80
N ASN A 127 11.83 9.40 19.82
CA ASN A 127 12.70 10.20 18.97
C ASN A 127 13.53 11.21 19.80
N GLN A 128 12.87 11.91 20.74
CA GLN A 128 13.54 12.82 21.68
C GLN A 128 14.52 12.10 22.63
N ARG A 129 14.14 10.92 23.14
CA ARG A 129 15.02 10.11 24.00
C ARG A 129 16.27 9.66 23.26
N LYS A 130 16.16 9.23 22.00
CA LYS A 130 17.33 8.84 21.19
C LYS A 130 18.19 10.05 20.84
N ALA A 131 17.59 11.16 20.41
CA ALA A 131 18.29 12.38 20.02
C ALA A 131 19.42 12.11 19.01
N ASN A 132 20.62 12.64 19.24
CA ASN A 132 21.81 12.51 18.38
C ASN A 132 22.61 11.22 18.62
N ARG A 133 22.01 10.20 19.24
CA ARG A 133 22.62 8.89 19.50
C ARG A 133 22.14 7.85 18.49
N THR A 134 22.93 6.79 18.34
CA THR A 134 22.49 5.56 17.64
C THR A 134 21.63 4.70 18.58
N PRO A 135 20.78 3.79 18.06
CA PRO A 135 20.04 2.82 18.87
C PRO A 135 20.88 2.14 19.95
N ALA A 136 22.07 1.66 19.59
CA ALA A 136 22.99 0.98 20.50
C ALA A 136 23.42 1.90 21.65
N THR A 137 23.90 3.11 21.35
CA THR A 137 24.35 4.07 22.37
C THR A 137 23.21 4.68 23.20
N ALA A 138 21.97 4.63 22.71
CA ALA A 138 20.78 5.08 23.45
C ALA A 138 20.14 3.96 24.28
N ASN A 139 20.62 2.72 24.13
CA ASN A 139 19.98 1.50 24.62
C ASN A 139 18.51 1.40 24.18
N MET A 140 18.27 1.62 22.89
CA MET A 140 16.95 1.65 22.24
C MET A 140 17.00 0.78 20.98
N PRO A 141 16.99 -0.56 21.12
CA PRO A 141 17.04 -1.46 19.97
C PRO A 141 15.84 -1.20 19.05
N LEU A 142 16.06 -1.40 17.74
CA LEU A 142 14.99 -1.35 16.76
C LEU A 142 14.21 -2.67 16.77
N LEU A 143 12.91 -2.59 16.50
CA LEU A 143 12.07 -3.78 16.31
C LEU A 143 12.35 -4.49 14.98
N SER A 144 12.80 -3.75 13.98
CA SER A 144 13.12 -4.27 12.65
C SER A 144 14.15 -3.38 11.98
N ASP A 145 15.03 -4.00 11.19
CA ASP A 145 16.03 -3.24 10.44
C ASP A 145 15.38 -2.44 9.31
N PRO A 146 15.74 -1.15 9.15
CA PRO A 146 15.24 -0.34 8.07
C PRO A 146 15.73 -0.91 6.73
N LYS A 147 14.79 -1.33 5.89
CA LYS A 147 15.05 -1.75 4.51
C LYS A 147 14.02 -1.15 3.57
N MET A 148 14.34 -1.15 2.28
CA MET A 148 13.39 -0.79 1.24
C MET A 148 12.35 -1.91 1.12
N PRO A 149 11.05 -1.62 1.19
CA PRO A 149 10.03 -2.62 0.95
C PRO A 149 10.02 -3.02 -0.54
N SER A 150 9.76 -4.30 -0.82
CA SER A 150 9.58 -4.81 -2.18
C SER A 150 8.33 -4.21 -2.84
N TRP A 151 7.31 -3.93 -2.03
CA TRP A 151 6.05 -3.33 -2.43
C TRP A 151 5.39 -2.62 -1.24
N LEU A 152 4.68 -1.52 -1.51
CA LEU A 152 3.75 -0.90 -0.57
C LEU A 152 2.45 -0.57 -1.32
N PRO A 153 1.28 -0.58 -0.66
CA PRO A 153 0.10 0.05 -1.22
C PRO A 153 0.44 1.52 -1.47
N THR A 154 0.26 1.96 -2.71
CA THR A 154 0.50 3.36 -3.05
C THR A 154 -0.52 4.23 -2.32
N ARG A 155 -0.13 5.40 -1.82
CA ARG A 155 -1.07 6.41 -1.32
C ARG A 155 -2.20 6.72 -2.31
N GLU A 156 -1.91 6.62 -3.61
CA GLU A 156 -2.90 6.71 -4.68
C GLU A 156 -4.03 5.67 -4.53
N LEU A 157 -3.68 4.43 -4.19
CA LEU A 157 -4.63 3.35 -3.94
C LEU A 157 -5.47 3.64 -2.69
N GLU A 158 -4.85 4.11 -1.59
CA GLU A 158 -5.56 4.50 -0.37
C GLU A 158 -6.53 5.68 -0.61
N ILE A 159 -6.09 6.73 -1.30
CA ILE A 159 -6.93 7.89 -1.64
C ILE A 159 -8.11 7.45 -2.51
N GLN A 160 -7.85 6.64 -3.54
CA GLN A 160 -8.93 6.14 -4.40
C GLN A 160 -9.92 5.27 -3.62
N MET A 161 -9.46 4.53 -2.61
CA MET A 161 -10.34 3.77 -1.71
C MET A 161 -11.16 4.65 -0.77
N GLU A 162 -10.57 5.72 -0.21
CA GLU A 162 -11.26 6.69 0.64
C GLU A 162 -12.31 7.48 -0.14
N MET A 163 -12.00 7.88 -1.37
CA MET A 163 -12.90 8.65 -2.24
C MET A 163 -14.09 7.83 -2.76
N GLU A 164 -13.92 6.54 -3.03
CA GLU A 164 -14.94 5.69 -3.68
C GLU A 164 -15.75 4.84 -2.67
N LYS A 165 -15.40 4.83 -1.37
CA LYS A 165 -15.86 3.85 -0.37
C LYS A 165 -15.66 2.40 -0.86
N ALA A 166 -14.50 1.82 -0.55
CA ALA A 166 -14.18 0.45 -0.96
C ALA A 166 -15.33 -0.54 -0.64
N PRO A 167 -15.79 -1.35 -1.62
CA PRO A 167 -16.74 -2.41 -1.38
C PRO A 167 -16.27 -3.35 -0.26
N PRO A 168 -17.17 -3.87 0.60
CA PRO A 168 -16.78 -4.76 1.68
C PRO A 168 -15.95 -5.98 1.24
N SER A 169 -16.23 -6.52 0.03
CA SER A 169 -15.49 -7.65 -0.54
C SER A 169 -14.01 -7.34 -0.79
N TRP A 170 -13.63 -6.07 -0.91
CA TRP A 170 -12.22 -5.69 -1.14
C TRP A 170 -11.38 -5.82 0.13
N LEU A 171 -11.99 -5.71 1.31
CA LEU A 171 -11.28 -5.62 2.58
C LEU A 171 -10.38 -6.83 2.85
N GLU A 172 -10.75 -8.01 2.34
CA GLU A 172 -9.95 -9.22 2.48
C GLU A 172 -8.62 -9.12 1.71
N TYR A 173 -8.69 -8.63 0.47
CA TYR A 173 -7.53 -8.49 -0.41
C TYR A 173 -6.62 -7.32 0.00
N LEU A 174 -7.19 -6.30 0.63
CA LEU A 174 -6.47 -5.12 1.10
C LEU A 174 -5.65 -5.35 2.36
N ARG A 175 -5.94 -6.42 3.12
CA ARG A 175 -5.17 -6.84 4.29
C ARG A 175 -3.92 -7.65 3.93
N PHE A 176 -3.56 -7.71 2.64
CA PHE A 176 -2.37 -8.42 2.19
C PHE A 176 -1.13 -7.96 2.97
N LYS A 177 -0.53 -8.89 3.72
CA LYS A 177 0.76 -8.69 4.37
C LYS A 177 1.80 -9.33 3.48
N ALA A 178 2.70 -8.52 2.93
CA ALA A 178 3.90 -9.05 2.30
C ALA A 178 4.68 -9.84 3.36
N GLY A 179 4.84 -11.15 3.13
CA GLY A 179 5.74 -12.01 3.90
C GLY A 179 7.20 -11.62 3.69
#